data_AF-A0A6S6RW12-F1
#
_entry.id   AF-A0A6S6RW12-F1
#
_cell.length_a   1.000
_cell.length_b   1.000
_cell.length_c   1.000
_cell.angle_alpha   90.00
_cell.angle_beta   90.00
_cell.angle_gamma   90.00
#
_symmetry.space_group_name_H-M   'P 1'
#
loop_
_entity.id
_entity.type
_entity.pdbx_description
1 polymer ?
#
loop_
_entity_poly.entity_id
_entity_poly.type
_entity_poly.pdbx_seq_one_letter_code
_entity_poly.pdbx_strand_id
1 'polypeptide(L)'
;MKNSPRIVIEPFYWKNSAGQSNIKIDIDMKPWTLNQLSVYSQNNQYDQVIKALFNHFNINVNLSKPMLIEMLTQTEILSSDDKVTTPEQKTLFSQKATAQISEFESSAKQNVFTSPTEYFLSNEKKAQLNEDIPILRWILVTKDNITMDIHYAGDELNMNNQAFKLVEFLINIGWMDNPSSQQAITPKTLPQSN
;
A
#
# COMPACT_ATOMS: atom_id res chain seq x y z
N MET A 1 6.32 5.14 22.55
CA MET A 1 5.09 4.87 23.33
C MET A 1 5.33 3.71 24.28
N LYS A 2 4.83 3.77 25.53
CA LYS A 2 5.02 2.69 26.51
C LYS A 2 4.08 1.49 26.32
N ASN A 3 3.04 1.64 25.51
CA ASN A 3 2.02 0.62 25.28
C ASN A 3 2.24 -0.06 23.92
N SER A 4 1.76 -1.30 23.80
CA SER A 4 1.61 -2.06 22.55
C SER A 4 0.20 -1.82 22.00
N PRO A 5 -0.01 -0.81 21.13
CA PRO A 5 -1.34 -0.58 20.58
C PRO A 5 -1.74 -1.72 19.65
N ARG A 6 -2.98 -2.15 19.76
CA ARG A 6 -3.60 -3.08 18.81
C ARG A 6 -4.82 -2.41 18.19
N ILE A 7 -4.89 -2.43 16.86
CA ILE A 7 -6.01 -1.90 16.09
C ILE A 7 -6.67 -3.08 15.40
N VAL A 8 -7.91 -3.37 15.78
CA VAL A 8 -8.70 -4.44 15.18
C VAL A 8 -9.99 -3.86 14.63
N ILE A 9 -10.19 -4.05 13.33
CA ILE A 9 -11.49 -4.01 12.69
C ILE A 9 -11.86 -5.48 12.48
N GLU A 10 -12.73 -5.97 13.38
CA GLU A 10 -13.34 -7.28 13.23
C GLU A 10 -13.95 -7.42 11.84
N PRO A 11 -14.00 -8.63 11.26
CA PRO A 11 -14.55 -8.84 9.94
C PRO A 11 -15.92 -8.18 9.77
N PHE A 12 -15.93 -7.07 9.04
CA PHE A 12 -17.14 -6.34 8.71
C PHE A 12 -17.60 -6.86 7.36
N TYR A 13 -18.73 -7.55 7.35
CA TYR A 13 -19.37 -8.03 6.14
C TYR A 13 -20.59 -7.16 5.85
N TRP A 14 -20.70 -6.69 4.61
CA TRP A 14 -21.92 -6.07 4.13
C TRP A 14 -22.36 -6.74 2.83
N LYS A 15 -23.66 -7.01 2.74
CA LYS A 15 -24.28 -7.70 1.59
C LYS A 15 -25.59 -7.01 1.24
N ASN A 16 -25.81 -6.81 -0.05
CA ASN A 16 -27.08 -6.32 -0.61
C ASN A 16 -27.39 -7.05 -1.93
N SER A 17 -28.38 -6.58 -2.69
CA SER A 17 -28.72 -7.14 -4.00
C SER A 17 -27.63 -6.99 -5.06
N ALA A 18 -26.70 -6.05 -4.89
CA ALA A 18 -25.61 -5.77 -5.83
C ALA A 18 -24.35 -6.62 -5.55
N GLY A 19 -24.20 -7.20 -4.35
CA GLY A 19 -23.08 -8.08 -4.03
C GLY A 19 -22.81 -8.25 -2.53
N GLN A 20 -21.63 -8.78 -2.22
CA GLN A 20 -21.11 -8.91 -0.86
C GLN A 20 -19.68 -8.40 -0.84
N SER A 21 -19.36 -7.64 0.20
CA SER A 21 -18.02 -7.12 0.46
C SER A 21 -17.63 -7.40 1.91
N ASN A 22 -16.32 -7.39 2.17
CA ASN A 22 -15.79 -7.52 3.51
C ASN A 22 -14.48 -6.76 3.72
N ILE A 23 -14.25 -6.33 4.95
CA ILE A 23 -13.01 -5.74 5.42
C ILE A 23 -12.66 -6.37 6.77
N LYS A 24 -11.40 -6.75 6.92
CA LYS A 24 -10.80 -7.17 8.18
C LYS A 24 -9.42 -6.52 8.28
N ILE A 25 -9.15 -5.88 9.41
CA ILE A 25 -7.84 -5.29 9.70
C ILE A 25 -7.46 -5.71 11.11
N ASP A 26 -6.28 -6.31 11.28
CA ASP A 26 -5.68 -6.62 12.58
C ASP A 26 -4.22 -6.19 12.56
N ILE A 27 -3.92 -5.11 13.27
CA ILE A 27 -2.57 -4.56 13.39
C ILE A 27 -2.19 -4.66 14.86
N ASP A 28 -1.15 -5.44 15.14
CA ASP A 28 -0.57 -5.56 16.47
C ASP A 28 0.85 -5.00 16.49
N MET A 29 1.06 -3.98 17.31
CA MET A 29 2.28 -3.20 17.35
C MET A 29 3.07 -3.50 18.62
N LYS A 30 4.40 -3.47 18.50
CA LYS A 30 5.31 -3.56 19.65
C LYS A 30 5.42 -2.20 20.35
N PRO A 31 5.84 -2.17 21.63
CA PRO A 31 6.31 -0.93 22.22
C PRO A 31 7.53 -0.42 21.45
N TRP A 32 7.53 0.88 21.12
CA TRP A 32 8.60 1.47 20.32
C TRP A 32 9.00 2.84 20.86
N THR A 33 10.22 3.27 20.53
CA THR A 33 10.72 4.62 20.80
C THR A 33 11.18 5.27 19.51
N LEU A 34 10.98 6.59 19.40
CA LEU A 34 11.40 7.32 18.21
C LEU A 34 12.91 7.17 17.96
N ASN A 35 13.73 7.26 19.01
CA ASN A 35 15.19 7.12 18.89
C ASN A 35 15.60 5.78 18.25
N GLN A 36 14.99 4.67 18.68
CA GLN A 36 15.31 3.35 18.11
C GLN A 36 14.94 3.29 16.61
N LEU A 37 13.74 3.75 16.24
CA LEU A 37 13.31 3.74 14.83
C LEU A 37 14.17 4.68 13.97
N SER A 38 14.57 5.84 14.51
CA SER A 38 15.45 6.79 13.83
C SER A 38 16.83 6.20 13.57
N VAL A 39 17.42 5.46 14.53
CA VAL A 39 18.71 4.79 14.33
C VAL A 39 18.64 3.78 13.19
N TYR A 40 17.60 2.94 13.13
CA TYR A 40 17.45 1.98 12.03
C TYR A 40 17.24 2.69 10.68
N SER A 41 16.39 3.71 10.62
CA SER A 41 16.12 4.45 9.38
C SER A 41 17.37 5.18 8.86
N GLN A 42 18.17 5.81 9.74
CA GLN A 42 19.41 6.50 9.34
C GLN A 42 20.47 5.55 8.79
N ASN A 43 20.43 4.27 9.18
CA ASN A 43 21.33 3.23 8.70
C ASN A 43 20.75 2.43 7.51
N ASN A 44 19.66 2.90 6.88
CA ASN A 44 18.94 2.20 5.80
C ASN A 44 18.45 0.78 6.20
N GLN A 45 18.21 0.53 7.48
CA GLN A 45 17.74 -0.76 8.01
C GLN A 45 16.21 -0.76 8.15
N TYR A 46 15.50 -0.55 7.04
CA TYR A 46 14.04 -0.43 7.04
C TYR A 46 13.32 -1.72 7.44
N ASP A 47 13.92 -2.89 7.20
CA ASP A 47 13.43 -4.17 7.72
C ASP A 47 13.38 -4.17 9.26
N GLN A 48 14.42 -3.61 9.91
CA GLN A 48 14.48 -3.50 11.36
C GLN A 48 13.45 -2.51 11.91
N VAL A 49 13.15 -1.42 11.18
CA VAL A 49 12.06 -0.50 11.53
C VAL A 49 10.72 -1.25 11.60
N ILE A 50 10.39 -2.02 10.56
CA ILE A 50 9.12 -2.77 10.50
C ILE A 50 9.07 -3.85 11.58
N LYS A 51 10.15 -4.61 11.78
CA LYS A 51 10.25 -5.64 12.83
C LYS A 51 10.18 -5.06 14.24
N ALA A 52 10.71 -3.86 14.46
CA ALA A 52 10.64 -3.17 15.75
C ALA A 52 9.25 -2.56 16.01
N LEU A 53 8.50 -2.24 14.96
CA LEU A 53 7.21 -1.58 15.06
C LEU A 53 6.05 -2.58 15.20
N PHE A 54 6.08 -3.70 14.49
CA PHE A 54 4.96 -4.63 14.38
C PHE A 54 5.28 -6.01 14.93
N ASN A 55 4.32 -6.60 15.65
CA ASN A 55 4.26 -8.05 15.85
C ASN A 55 3.72 -8.71 14.59
N HIS A 56 2.57 -8.21 14.11
CA HIS A 56 1.96 -8.61 12.86
C HIS A 56 1.04 -7.52 12.32
N PHE A 57 0.74 -7.59 11.03
CA PHE A 57 -0.43 -6.92 10.47
C PHE A 57 -1.12 -7.84 9.45
N ASN A 58 -2.44 -7.85 9.49
CA ASN A 58 -3.30 -8.63 8.61
C ASN A 58 -4.39 -7.70 8.07
N ILE A 59 -4.40 -7.51 6.76
CA ILE A 59 -5.37 -6.69 6.05
C ILE A 59 -6.00 -7.59 5.00
N ASN A 60 -7.30 -7.84 5.14
CA ASN A 60 -8.08 -8.55 4.13
C ASN A 60 -9.25 -7.66 3.72
N VAL A 61 -9.30 -7.37 2.43
CA VAL A 61 -10.30 -6.49 1.82
C VAL A 61 -10.82 -7.19 0.58
N ASN A 62 -12.13 -7.28 0.47
CA ASN A 62 -12.80 -7.73 -0.73
C ASN A 62 -14.03 -6.84 -0.95
N LEU A 63 -13.97 -6.00 -1.97
CA LEU A 63 -15.00 -5.02 -2.27
C LEU A 63 -15.66 -5.35 -3.60
N SER A 64 -16.97 -5.56 -3.57
CA SER A 64 -17.80 -5.67 -4.78
C SER A 64 -17.97 -4.29 -5.42
N LYS A 65 -17.57 -4.14 -6.70
CA LYS A 65 -17.68 -2.86 -7.40
C LYS A 65 -19.12 -2.38 -7.55
N PRO A 66 -20.10 -3.20 -7.97
CA PRO A 66 -21.51 -2.77 -8.01
C PRO A 66 -21.99 -2.23 -6.66
N MET A 67 -21.56 -2.87 -5.56
CA MET A 67 -21.91 -2.46 -4.22
C MET A 67 -21.23 -1.13 -3.81
N LEU A 68 -19.96 -0.94 -4.16
CA LEU A 68 -19.26 0.33 -3.96
C LEU A 68 -19.92 1.47 -4.76
N ILE A 69 -20.29 1.21 -6.02
CA ILE A 69 -21.01 2.17 -6.86
C ILE A 69 -22.31 2.58 -6.19
N GLU A 70 -23.11 1.61 -5.71
CA GLU A 70 -24.36 1.89 -5.02
C GLU A 70 -24.13 2.70 -3.74
N MET A 71 -23.15 2.32 -2.92
CA MET A 71 -22.81 3.05 -1.69
C MET A 71 -22.42 4.50 -1.99
N LEU A 72 -21.49 4.75 -2.91
CA LEU A 72 -21.06 6.09 -3.29
C LEU A 72 -22.21 6.91 -3.87
N THR A 73 -23.07 6.27 -4.68
CA THR A 73 -24.28 6.92 -5.21
C THR A 73 -25.21 7.35 -4.08
N GLN A 74 -25.47 6.49 -3.10
CA GLN A 74 -26.35 6.80 -1.97
C GLN A 74 -25.73 7.87 -1.05
N THR A 75 -24.41 7.84 -0.83
CA THR A 75 -23.71 8.89 -0.08
C THR A 75 -23.89 10.26 -0.76
N GLU A 76 -23.69 10.34 -2.07
CA GLU A 76 -23.90 11.58 -2.83
C GLU A 76 -25.37 12.06 -2.74
N ILE A 77 -26.34 11.14 -2.81
CA ILE A 77 -27.77 11.45 -2.62
C ILE A 77 -28.06 12.00 -1.21
N LEU A 78 -27.43 11.42 -0.18
CA LEU A 78 -27.61 11.85 1.20
C LEU A 78 -26.90 13.17 1.51
N SER A 79 -25.80 13.46 0.81
CA SER A 79 -25.01 14.68 0.97
C SER A 79 -25.48 15.83 0.08
N SER A 80 -26.33 15.59 -0.94
CA SER A 80 -26.87 16.66 -1.76
C SER A 80 -27.97 17.43 -1.00
N ASP A 81 -27.82 18.76 -0.92
CA ASP A 81 -28.83 19.65 -0.32
C ASP A 81 -30.18 19.59 -1.05
N ASP A 82 -30.15 19.26 -2.34
CA ASP A 82 -31.34 19.02 -3.13
C ASP A 82 -31.89 17.61 -2.90
N LYS A 83 -33.21 17.48 -2.74
CA LYS A 83 -33.87 16.17 -2.75
C LYS A 83 -33.70 15.54 -4.15
N VAL A 84 -32.73 14.63 -4.28
CA VAL A 84 -32.56 13.82 -5.48
C VAL A 84 -33.82 12.97 -5.67
N THR A 85 -34.65 13.36 -6.62
CA THR A 85 -35.98 12.75 -6.83
C THR A 85 -36.13 12.17 -8.22
N THR A 86 -35.32 12.59 -9.20
CA THR A 86 -35.46 12.12 -10.58
C THR A 86 -34.55 10.94 -10.91
N PRO A 87 -34.97 10.03 -11.82
CA PRO A 87 -34.12 8.94 -12.32
C PRO A 87 -32.82 9.42 -12.98
N GLU A 88 -32.83 10.57 -13.64
CA GLU A 88 -31.68 11.13 -14.35
C GLU A 88 -30.59 11.57 -13.37
N GLN A 89 -30.97 12.22 -12.26
CA GLN A 89 -30.03 12.61 -11.21
C GLN A 89 -29.34 11.40 -10.57
N LYS A 90 -30.12 10.34 -10.27
CA LYS A 90 -29.59 9.08 -9.73
C LYS A 90 -28.62 8.41 -10.71
N THR A 91 -28.96 8.44 -12.00
CA THR A 91 -28.09 7.89 -13.06
C THR A 91 -26.78 8.66 -13.15
N LEU A 92 -26.82 10.00 -13.10
CA LEU A 92 -25.63 10.83 -13.11
C LEU A 92 -24.71 10.54 -11.92
N PHE A 93 -25.26 10.37 -10.72
CA PHE A 93 -24.47 10.07 -9.52
C PHE A 93 -23.83 8.69 -9.59
N SER A 94 -24.55 7.70 -10.12
CA SER A 94 -24.00 6.36 -10.38
C SER A 94 -22.86 6.39 -11.42
N GLN A 95 -22.97 7.22 -12.46
CA GLN A 95 -21.90 7.42 -13.42
C GLN A 95 -20.66 8.08 -12.79
N LYS A 96 -20.85 9.10 -11.94
CA LYS A 96 -19.75 9.72 -11.18
C LYS A 96 -19.06 8.70 -10.27
N ALA A 97 -19.81 7.90 -9.53
CA ALA A 97 -19.27 6.84 -8.68
C ALA A 97 -18.47 5.81 -9.50
N THR A 98 -18.97 5.44 -10.68
CA THR A 98 -18.27 4.53 -11.60
C THR A 98 -16.96 5.12 -12.11
N ALA A 99 -16.94 6.41 -12.44
CA ALA A 99 -15.75 7.12 -12.88
C ALA A 99 -14.69 7.18 -11.76
N GLN A 100 -15.08 7.54 -10.53
CA GLN A 100 -14.18 7.56 -9.37
C GLN A 100 -13.54 6.19 -9.10
N ILE A 101 -14.33 5.12 -9.19
CA ILE A 101 -13.81 3.75 -9.04
C ILE A 101 -12.83 3.42 -10.18
N SER A 102 -13.15 3.82 -11.42
CA SER A 102 -12.27 3.58 -12.57
C SER A 102 -10.92 4.34 -12.46
N GLU A 103 -10.93 5.56 -11.92
CA GLU A 103 -9.72 6.33 -11.62
C GLU A 103 -8.88 5.63 -10.55
N PHE A 104 -9.52 5.17 -9.46
CA PHE A 104 -8.85 4.39 -8.42
C PHE A 104 -8.27 3.08 -8.97
N GLU A 105 -8.98 2.36 -9.84
CA GLU A 105 -8.46 1.15 -10.47
C GLU A 105 -7.23 1.42 -11.34
N SER A 106 -7.20 2.58 -11.99
CA SER A 106 -6.08 3.00 -12.82
C SER A 106 -4.86 3.32 -11.96
N SER A 107 -5.05 3.98 -10.81
CA SER A 107 -3.94 4.24 -9.87
C SER A 107 -3.48 2.97 -9.13
N ALA A 108 -4.39 2.06 -8.77
CA ALA A 108 -4.07 0.80 -8.12
C ALA A 108 -3.23 -0.14 -9.00
N LYS A 109 -3.29 0.02 -10.32
CA LYS A 109 -2.45 -0.71 -11.29
C LYS A 109 -1.04 -0.14 -11.43
N GLN A 110 -0.79 1.06 -10.92
CA GLN A 110 0.54 1.66 -10.90
C GLN A 110 1.34 1.14 -9.71
N ASN A 111 2.67 1.18 -9.81
CA ASN A 111 3.52 0.91 -8.66
C ASN A 111 3.42 2.10 -7.69
N VAL A 112 2.80 1.87 -6.54
CA VAL A 112 2.61 2.90 -5.49
C VAL A 112 3.74 2.91 -4.48
N PHE A 113 4.59 1.88 -4.49
CA PHE A 113 5.76 1.82 -3.62
C PHE A 113 6.93 2.46 -4.35
N THR A 114 7.10 3.76 -4.14
CA THR A 114 8.29 4.49 -4.56
C THR A 114 9.22 4.65 -3.38
N SER A 115 10.52 4.58 -3.64
CA SER A 115 11.54 4.85 -2.64
C SER A 115 11.58 6.33 -2.29
N PRO A 116 11.78 6.71 -1.00
CA PRO A 116 12.04 8.10 -0.64
C PRO A 116 13.25 8.72 -1.36
N THR A 117 14.20 7.89 -1.83
CA THR A 117 15.39 8.34 -2.55
C THR A 117 15.09 8.74 -4.00
N GLU A 118 14.01 8.22 -4.59
CA GLU A 118 13.59 8.55 -5.96
C GLU A 118 13.24 10.03 -6.13
N TYR A 119 12.81 10.71 -5.07
CA TYR A 119 12.54 12.15 -5.10
C TYR A 119 13.78 12.96 -5.49
N PHE A 120 14.98 12.47 -5.18
CA PHE A 120 16.26 13.16 -5.43
C PHE A 120 16.92 12.75 -6.76
N LEU A 121 16.34 11.81 -7.50
CA LEU A 121 16.84 11.40 -8.81
C LEU A 121 16.39 12.35 -9.93
N SER A 122 17.16 12.43 -11.01
CA SER A 122 16.71 13.07 -12.26
C SER A 122 15.61 12.23 -12.92
N ASN A 123 14.77 12.86 -13.75
CA ASN A 123 13.68 12.17 -14.45
C ASN A 123 14.17 10.96 -15.28
N GLU A 124 15.34 11.07 -15.91
CA GLU A 124 15.97 9.98 -16.67
C GLU A 124 16.37 8.79 -15.77
N LYS A 125 16.91 9.07 -14.58
CA LYS A 125 17.26 8.01 -13.61
C LYS A 125 16.03 7.39 -12.96
N LYS A 126 14.97 8.17 -12.71
CA LYS A 126 13.68 7.63 -12.24
C LYS A 126 13.06 6.70 -13.28
N ALA A 127 13.10 7.07 -14.56
CA ALA A 127 12.58 6.24 -15.64
C ALA A 127 13.31 4.90 -15.73
N GLN A 128 14.65 4.90 -15.62
CA GLN A 128 15.45 3.66 -15.59
C GLN A 128 15.17 2.80 -14.35
N LEU A 129 15.05 3.41 -13.16
CA LEU A 129 14.71 2.68 -11.92
C LEU A 129 13.32 2.02 -12.00
N ASN A 130 12.35 2.71 -12.61
CA ASN A 130 10.98 2.23 -12.76
C ASN A 130 10.81 1.11 -13.80
N GLU A 131 11.76 0.92 -14.72
CA GLU A 131 11.76 -0.20 -15.67
C GLU A 131 12.21 -1.51 -15.02
N ASP A 132 13.13 -1.44 -14.05
CA ASP A 132 13.71 -2.62 -13.38
C ASP A 132 12.91 -3.10 -12.16
N ILE A 133 12.07 -2.23 -11.57
CA ILE A 133 11.25 -2.58 -10.40
C ILE A 133 9.99 -3.36 -10.86
N PRO A 134 9.79 -4.60 -10.40
CA PRO A 134 8.58 -5.34 -10.73
C PRO A 134 7.35 -4.64 -10.17
N ILE A 135 6.32 -4.44 -11.00
CA ILE A 135 5.04 -3.89 -10.55
C ILE A 135 4.40 -4.89 -9.58
N LEU A 136 4.53 -4.60 -8.29
CA LEU A 136 3.91 -5.37 -7.23
C LEU A 136 2.45 -4.94 -7.08
N ARG A 137 1.54 -5.83 -7.47
CA ARG A 137 0.10 -5.60 -7.35
C ARG A 137 -0.32 -5.71 -5.89
N TRP A 138 -0.29 -4.59 -5.19
CA TRP A 138 -0.78 -4.43 -3.82
C TRP A 138 -2.31 -4.57 -3.75
N ILE A 139 -3.01 -4.26 -4.84
CA ILE A 139 -4.45 -4.49 -5.02
C ILE A 139 -4.67 -5.34 -6.28
N LEU A 140 -5.60 -6.30 -6.19
CA LEU A 140 -6.12 -7.02 -7.33
C LEU A 140 -7.46 -6.43 -7.75
N VAL A 141 -7.53 -5.98 -9.00
CA VAL A 141 -8.74 -5.48 -9.62
C VAL A 141 -9.22 -6.49 -10.65
N THR A 142 -10.40 -7.05 -10.43
CA THR A 142 -11.11 -7.90 -11.41
C THR A 142 -12.23 -7.09 -12.07
N LYS A 143 -13.05 -7.72 -12.93
CA LYS A 143 -14.24 -7.05 -13.50
C LYS A 143 -15.17 -6.55 -12.39
N ASP A 144 -15.43 -7.40 -11.40
CA ASP A 144 -16.52 -7.20 -10.44
C ASP A 144 -16.04 -6.88 -9.02
N ASN A 145 -14.77 -7.12 -8.69
CA ASN A 145 -14.23 -6.94 -7.34
C ASN A 145 -12.87 -6.24 -7.30
N ILE A 146 -12.62 -5.56 -6.19
CA ILE A 146 -11.33 -4.99 -5.78
C ILE A 146 -10.93 -5.71 -4.49
N THR A 147 -9.79 -6.41 -4.50
CA THR A 147 -9.33 -7.19 -3.35
C THR A 147 -7.91 -6.82 -2.94
N MET A 148 -7.63 -6.93 -1.65
CA MET A 148 -6.28 -6.81 -1.08
C MET A 148 -6.19 -7.83 0.05
N ASP A 149 -5.15 -8.65 0.02
CA ASP A 149 -4.81 -9.55 1.13
C ASP A 149 -3.34 -9.34 1.47
N ILE A 150 -3.06 -8.88 2.67
CA ILE A 150 -1.70 -8.65 3.14
C ILE A 150 -1.59 -9.22 4.55
N HIS A 151 -0.68 -10.16 4.74
CA HIS A 151 -0.37 -10.75 6.01
C HIS A 151 1.14 -10.69 6.25
N TYR A 152 1.53 -9.99 7.30
CA TYR A 152 2.91 -9.94 7.78
C TYR A 152 3.00 -10.47 9.20
N ALA A 153 3.96 -11.36 9.45
CA ALA A 153 4.31 -11.82 10.78
C ALA A 153 5.78 -12.22 10.84
N GLY A 154 6.53 -11.67 11.79
CA GLY A 154 7.96 -11.94 11.94
C GLY A 154 8.76 -11.46 10.73
N ASP A 155 9.21 -12.38 9.89
CA ASP A 155 10.04 -12.09 8.71
C ASP A 155 9.33 -12.39 7.38
N GLU A 156 8.07 -12.79 7.45
CA GLU A 156 7.30 -13.28 6.31
C GLU A 156 6.21 -12.27 5.96
N LEU A 157 6.07 -12.01 4.67
CA LEU A 157 5.02 -11.19 4.09
C LEU A 157 4.32 -12.02 3.02
N ASN A 158 3.03 -12.24 3.16
CA ASN A 158 2.17 -12.73 2.10
C ASN A 158 1.32 -11.58 1.60
N MET A 159 1.41 -11.28 0.31
CA MET A 159 0.59 -10.26 -0.33
C MET A 159 -0.08 -10.89 -1.55
N ASN A 160 -1.42 -10.92 -1.54
CA ASN A 160 -2.24 -11.37 -2.66
C ASN A 160 -1.85 -12.79 -3.17
N ASN A 161 -1.61 -13.71 -2.23
CA ASN A 161 -1.13 -15.08 -2.46
C ASN A 161 0.32 -15.20 -2.96
N GLN A 162 1.11 -14.12 -2.90
CA GLN A 162 2.54 -14.13 -3.17
C GLN A 162 3.31 -14.01 -1.86
N ALA A 163 4.17 -14.98 -1.58
CA ALA A 163 4.99 -14.98 -0.38
C ALA A 163 6.35 -14.32 -0.65
N PHE A 164 6.80 -13.50 0.29
CA PHE A 164 8.07 -12.80 0.28
C PHE A 164 8.71 -12.90 1.66
N LYS A 165 10.05 -12.90 1.72
CA LYS A 165 10.72 -12.43 2.94
C LYS A 165 10.66 -10.91 2.99
N LEU A 166 10.53 -10.34 4.19
CA LEU A 166 10.38 -8.88 4.36
C LEU A 166 11.50 -8.09 3.66
N VAL A 167 12.75 -8.51 3.83
CA VAL A 167 13.91 -7.85 3.23
C VAL A 167 13.87 -7.89 1.70
N GLU A 168 13.50 -9.03 1.13
CA GLU A 168 13.38 -9.19 -0.33
C GLU A 168 12.26 -8.29 -0.87
N PHE A 169 11.13 -8.23 -0.17
CA PHE A 169 10.04 -7.32 -0.53
C PHE A 169 10.50 -5.85 -0.52
N LEU A 170 11.19 -5.41 0.54
CA LEU A 170 11.68 -4.03 0.66
C LEU A 170 12.70 -3.66 -0.41
N ILE A 171 13.56 -4.60 -0.82
CA ILE A 171 14.47 -4.43 -1.94
C ILE A 171 13.69 -4.33 -3.25
N ASN A 172 12.71 -5.22 -3.46
CA ASN A 172 11.90 -5.24 -4.68
C ASN A 172 11.11 -3.94 -4.87
N ILE A 173 10.67 -3.28 -3.80
CA ILE A 173 10.00 -1.97 -3.89
C ILE A 173 10.96 -0.78 -3.81
N GLY A 174 12.28 -1.01 -3.85
CA GLY A 174 13.29 0.06 -3.83
C GLY A 174 13.48 0.77 -2.48
N TRP A 175 12.87 0.29 -1.40
CA TRP A 175 13.01 0.87 -0.06
C TRP A 175 14.34 0.51 0.62
N MET A 176 14.98 -0.55 0.15
CA MET A 176 16.33 -0.96 0.56
C MET A 176 17.18 -1.27 -0.66
N ASP A 177 18.47 -0.96 -0.57
CA ASP A 177 19.43 -1.35 -1.61
C ASP A 177 19.67 -2.86 -1.56
N ASN A 178 19.88 -3.48 -2.73
CA ASN A 178 20.37 -4.84 -2.77
C ASN A 178 21.82 -4.88 -2.24
N PRO A 179 22.13 -5.63 -1.17
CA PRO A 179 23.51 -5.69 -0.65
C PRO A 179 24.51 -6.22 -1.69
N SER A 180 24.04 -6.94 -2.71
CA SER A 180 24.87 -7.48 -3.80
C SER A 180 25.17 -6.45 -4.91
N SER A 181 24.47 -5.31 -4.97
CA SER A 181 24.73 -4.25 -5.94
C SER A 181 25.75 -3.21 -5.46
N GLN A 182 26.25 -3.34 -4.23
CA GLN A 182 27.43 -2.60 -3.78
C GLN A 182 28.69 -3.17 -4.43
N GLN A 183 28.94 -2.81 -5.69
CA GLN A 183 30.32 -2.84 -6.18
C GLN A 183 31.16 -1.96 -5.26
N ALA A 184 32.19 -2.56 -4.66
CA ALA A 184 33.12 -1.92 -3.76
C ALA A 184 33.53 -0.54 -4.30
N ILE A 185 33.13 0.51 -3.60
CA ILE A 185 33.74 1.81 -3.77
C ILE A 185 35.14 1.67 -3.17
N THR A 186 36.11 1.19 -3.96
CA THR A 186 37.52 1.31 -3.60
C THR A 186 37.78 2.78 -3.30
N PRO A 187 38.23 3.14 -2.08
CA PRO A 187 38.60 4.50 -1.79
C PRO A 187 39.68 4.92 -2.78
N LYS A 188 39.43 5.97 -3.57
CA LYS A 188 40.50 6.62 -4.33
C LYS A 188 41.50 7.16 -3.31
N THR A 189 42.65 6.51 -3.20
CA THR A 189 43.82 7.06 -2.51
C THR A 189 44.10 8.46 -3.04
N LEU A 190 44.07 9.46 -2.15
CA LEU A 190 44.58 10.79 -2.47
C LEU A 190 46.05 10.66 -2.93
N PRO A 191 46.47 11.31 -4.03
CA PRO A 191 47.88 11.41 -4.34
C PRO A 191 48.57 12.22 -3.23
N GLN A 192 49.55 11.60 -2.57
CA GLN A 192 50.47 12.31 -1.70
C GLN A 192 51.25 13.31 -2.55
N SER A 193 51.12 14.60 -2.23
CA SER A 193 51.94 15.66 -2.76
C SER A 193 53.36 15.54 -2.19
N ASN A 194 54.36 15.43 -3.07
CA ASN A 194 55.76 15.70 -2.75
C ASN A 194 56.04 17.20 -2.72
#